data_AF-A0A813WFR6-F1
#
_entry.id   AF-A0A813WFR6-F1
#
_cell.length_a   1.000
_cell.length_b   1.000
_cell.length_c   1.000
_cell.angle_alpha   90.00
_cell.angle_beta   90.00
_cell.angle_gamma   90.00
#
_symmetry.space_group_name_H-M   'P 1'
#
loop_
_entity.id
_entity.type
_entity.pdbx_description
1 polymer ?
#
loop_
_entity_poly.entity_id
_entity_poly.type
_entity_poly.pdbx_seq_one_letter_code
_entity_poly.pdbx_strand_id
1 'polypeptide(L)'
;FDKLNEAGNYTLSLLPKSILYEAQTIPGVTRYNMSINHQLFDLNQYNLLLHRLLYYAKHRLTTIKIVEYILKIIKYPIKSSKKHSILYISHEECDYMKEFMLHGFTRIFEENLYVFKPPKYMYKYPTSKMWNQEETKNYFKQALYGFGYGYKLSLKNYVRLYERDKKNLHNETIIENNIKARNYSLIVFGSIIRNNKFFSLTIKHYERSRIVLIDGENDLKHKDRSEYAKWGTYFLREIPDNCDTFM
;
A
#
# COMPACT_ATOMS: atom_id res chain seq x y z
N PHE A 1 -21.24 -1.74 2.62
CA PHE A 1 -20.85 -0.84 3.75
C PHE A 1 -21.77 -0.98 4.95
N ASP A 2 -22.84 -1.79 4.89
CA ASP A 2 -23.90 -1.69 5.89
C ASP A 2 -23.59 -2.24 7.27
N LYS A 3 -22.56 -3.09 7.33
CA LYS A 3 -22.10 -3.83 8.49
C LYS A 3 -20.67 -3.45 8.86
N LEU A 4 -20.30 -2.19 8.62
CA LEU A 4 -18.93 -1.71 8.86
C LEU A 4 -18.48 -1.92 10.32
N ASN A 5 -19.43 -1.84 11.24
CA ASN A 5 -19.31 -2.14 12.67
C ASN A 5 -19.16 -3.64 12.98
N GLU A 6 -19.60 -4.53 12.09
CA GLU A 6 -19.44 -5.99 12.21
C GLU A 6 -18.12 -6.48 11.57
N ALA A 7 -17.46 -5.64 10.75
CA ALA A 7 -16.20 -5.98 10.13
C ALA A 7 -15.10 -6.18 11.19
N GLY A 8 -14.49 -7.38 11.21
CA GLY A 8 -13.47 -7.75 12.19
C GLY A 8 -12.30 -6.77 12.30
N ASN A 9 -11.57 -6.85 13.43
CA ASN A 9 -10.52 -5.90 13.79
C ASN A 9 -9.39 -5.77 12.76
N TYR A 10 -9.13 -6.83 11.98
CA TYR A 10 -8.10 -6.84 10.94
C TYR A 10 -8.62 -6.44 9.55
N THR A 11 -9.94 -6.48 9.34
CA THR A 11 -10.59 -6.09 8.09
C THR A 11 -10.69 -4.57 8.04
N LEU A 12 -10.14 -3.95 6.99
CA LEU A 12 -10.14 -2.49 6.82
C LEU A 12 -9.53 -1.77 8.05
N SER A 13 -8.43 -2.32 8.58
CA SER A 13 -7.82 -1.93 9.87
C SER A 13 -7.51 -0.44 10.03
N LEU A 14 -7.28 0.28 8.93
CA LEU A 14 -6.97 1.71 8.96
C LEU A 14 -8.17 2.59 8.60
N LEU A 15 -9.27 2.03 8.10
CA LEU A 15 -10.46 2.77 7.72
C LEU A 15 -11.09 3.44 8.96
N PRO A 16 -11.50 4.72 8.91
CA PRO A 16 -12.14 5.39 10.03
C PRO A 16 -13.61 4.94 10.16
N LYS A 17 -13.81 3.67 10.53
CA LYS A 17 -15.13 3.03 10.56
C LYS A 17 -16.16 3.80 11.38
N SER A 18 -15.74 4.34 12.54
CA SER A 18 -16.61 5.13 13.41
C SER A 18 -17.09 6.42 12.77
N ILE A 19 -16.22 7.17 12.08
CA ILE A 19 -16.59 8.42 11.39
C ILE A 19 -17.56 8.14 10.25
N LEU A 20 -17.31 7.07 9.49
CA LEU A 20 -18.19 6.66 8.40
C LEU A 20 -19.56 6.20 8.91
N TYR A 21 -19.59 5.47 10.03
CA TYR A 21 -20.84 5.07 10.68
C TYR A 21 -21.62 6.28 11.21
N GLU A 22 -20.94 7.23 11.87
CA GLU A 22 -21.56 8.47 12.37
C GLU A 22 -22.20 9.28 11.22
N ALA A 23 -21.52 9.36 10.07
CA ALA A 23 -22.07 10.00 8.86
C ALA A 23 -23.35 9.32 8.34
N GLN A 24 -23.49 8.00 8.52
CA GLN A 24 -24.69 7.26 8.14
C GLN A 24 -25.87 7.47 9.11
N THR A 25 -25.63 8.08 10.28
CA THR A 25 -26.64 8.32 11.32
C THR A 25 -27.12 9.77 11.39
N ILE A 26 -26.61 10.65 10.52
CA ILE A 26 -27.06 12.04 10.45
C ILE A 26 -28.57 12.07 10.14
N PRO A 27 -29.38 12.88 10.85
CA PRO A 27 -30.79 13.04 10.54
C PRO A 27 -31.03 13.35 9.06
N GLY A 28 -32.05 12.74 8.46
CA GLY A 28 -32.34 12.89 7.03
C GLY A 28 -31.49 12.02 6.10
N VAL A 29 -30.45 11.32 6.55
CA VAL A 29 -29.75 10.32 5.74
C VAL A 29 -30.51 9.00 5.73
N THR A 30 -30.86 8.51 4.53
CA THR A 30 -31.53 7.22 4.37
C THR A 30 -30.63 6.23 3.64
N ARG A 31 -30.29 5.13 4.31
CA ARG A 31 -29.32 4.14 3.79
C ARG A 31 -29.91 3.21 2.73
N TYR A 32 -31.17 2.81 2.89
CA TYR A 32 -31.84 1.84 2.02
C TYR A 32 -31.89 2.30 0.55
N ASN A 33 -32.10 3.59 0.31
CA ASN A 33 -32.21 4.17 -1.04
C ASN A 33 -31.13 5.23 -1.34
N MET A 34 -30.12 5.35 -0.47
CA MET A 34 -29.02 6.32 -0.61
C MET A 34 -29.49 7.77 -0.81
N SER A 35 -30.51 8.20 -0.08
CA SER A 35 -31.10 9.54 -0.22
C SER A 35 -30.83 10.46 0.98
N ILE A 36 -30.97 11.76 0.75
CA ILE A 36 -30.87 12.80 1.78
C ILE A 36 -32.19 13.59 1.80
N ASN A 37 -32.85 13.61 2.95
CA ASN A 37 -33.93 14.55 3.23
C ASN A 37 -33.31 15.88 3.68
N HIS A 38 -33.27 16.85 2.77
CA HIS A 38 -32.66 18.16 2.99
C HIS A 38 -33.33 18.98 4.11
N GLN A 39 -34.59 18.71 4.47
CA GLN A 39 -35.25 19.43 5.57
C GLN A 39 -34.75 18.96 6.95
N LEU A 40 -34.37 17.68 7.05
CA LEU A 40 -33.87 17.08 8.28
C LEU A 40 -32.34 17.03 8.34
N PHE A 41 -31.65 17.24 7.21
CA PHE A 41 -30.21 17.10 7.11
C PHE A 41 -29.46 18.20 7.85
N ASP A 42 -28.72 17.81 8.89
CA ASP A 42 -27.85 18.72 9.62
C ASP A 42 -26.53 18.94 8.87
N LEU A 43 -26.48 20.06 8.14
CA LEU A 43 -25.30 20.48 7.39
C LEU A 43 -24.09 20.76 8.28
N ASN A 44 -24.28 21.25 9.51
CA ASN A 44 -23.18 21.56 10.43
C ASN A 44 -22.55 20.27 10.94
N GLN A 45 -23.38 19.29 11.33
CA GLN A 45 -22.91 17.97 11.74
C GLN A 45 -22.16 17.27 10.59
N TYR A 46 -22.69 17.35 9.36
CA TYR A 46 -22.00 16.84 8.17
C TYR A 46 -20.63 17.51 7.96
N ASN A 47 -20.55 18.83 8.01
CA ASN A 47 -19.30 19.56 7.82
C ASN A 47 -18.25 19.21 8.89
N LEU A 48 -18.67 19.02 10.14
CA LEU A 48 -17.79 18.56 11.22
C LEU A 48 -17.23 17.16 10.92
N LEU A 49 -18.09 16.23 10.46
CA LEU A 49 -17.69 14.88 10.10
C LEU A 49 -16.77 14.85 8.89
N LEU A 50 -17.04 15.66 7.87
CA LEU A 50 -16.18 15.84 6.71
C LEU A 50 -14.80 16.33 7.14
N HIS A 51 -14.73 17.34 8.01
CA HIS A 51 -13.45 17.84 8.53
C HIS A 51 -12.69 16.75 9.30
N ARG A 52 -13.38 16.00 10.18
CA ARG A 52 -12.78 14.87 10.91
C ARG A 52 -12.27 13.78 9.96
N LEU A 53 -13.02 13.45 8.92
CA LEU A 53 -12.63 12.47 7.91
C LEU A 53 -11.40 12.92 7.12
N LEU A 54 -11.37 14.18 6.66
CA LEU A 54 -10.22 14.75 5.94
C LEU A 54 -8.98 14.81 6.82
N TYR A 55 -9.13 15.22 8.08
CA TYR A 55 -8.05 15.20 9.06
C TYR A 55 -7.52 13.78 9.28
N TYR A 56 -8.42 12.82 9.49
CA TYR A 56 -8.06 11.41 9.63
C TYR A 56 -7.32 10.90 8.40
N ALA A 57 -7.83 11.13 7.19
CA ALA A 57 -7.19 10.70 5.96
C ALA A 57 -5.77 11.26 5.84
N LYS A 58 -5.60 12.56 6.10
CA LYS A 58 -4.30 13.25 6.04
C LYS A 58 -3.26 12.67 7.02
N HIS A 59 -3.69 12.24 8.21
CA HIS A 59 -2.78 11.87 9.30
C HIS A 59 -2.69 10.35 9.59
N ARG A 60 -3.68 9.57 9.15
CA ARG A 60 -3.84 8.14 9.49
C ARG A 60 -3.92 7.23 8.26
N LEU A 61 -4.39 7.71 7.11
CA LEU A 61 -4.40 6.97 5.85
C LEU A 61 -3.17 7.30 4.99
N THR A 62 -1.99 7.10 5.58
CA THR A 62 -0.71 7.34 4.88
C THR A 62 -0.02 6.02 4.55
N THR A 63 0.85 6.05 3.53
CA THR A 63 1.72 4.91 3.16
C THR A 63 2.55 4.41 4.35
N ILE A 64 3.06 5.32 5.17
CA ILE A 64 3.80 4.99 6.41
C ILE A 64 2.91 4.21 7.38
N LYS A 65 1.66 4.64 7.58
CA LYS A 65 0.73 3.96 8.50
C LYS A 65 0.34 2.56 8.05
N ILE A 66 0.24 2.31 6.74
CA ILE A 66 0.02 0.95 6.24
C ILE A 66 1.25 0.06 6.50
N VAL A 67 2.45 0.56 6.25
CA VAL A 67 3.65 -0.24 6.53
C VAL A 67 3.86 -0.45 8.03
N GLU A 68 3.59 0.55 8.88
CA GLU A 68 3.55 0.35 10.34
C GLU A 68 2.56 -0.75 10.75
N TYR A 69 1.38 -0.82 10.11
CA TYR A 69 0.42 -1.91 10.32
C TYR A 69 1.00 -3.25 9.92
N ILE A 70 1.57 -3.37 8.71
CA ILE A 70 2.22 -4.61 8.24
C ILE A 70 3.28 -5.08 9.25
N LEU A 71 4.21 -4.20 9.62
CA LEU A 71 5.28 -4.49 10.57
C LEU A 71 4.74 -4.89 11.95
N LYS A 72 3.66 -4.25 12.41
CA LYS A 72 2.98 -4.63 13.66
C LYS A 72 2.41 -6.05 13.58
N ILE A 73 1.73 -6.40 12.50
CA ILE A 73 1.11 -7.73 12.32
C ILE A 73 2.18 -8.83 12.30
N ILE A 74 3.29 -8.61 11.61
CA ILE A 74 4.41 -9.58 11.59
C ILE A 74 5.31 -9.48 12.83
N LYS A 75 4.94 -8.68 13.84
CA LYS A 75 5.70 -8.44 15.08
C LYS A 75 7.15 -8.01 14.83
N TYR A 76 7.38 -7.25 13.76
CA TYR A 76 8.70 -6.75 13.38
C TYR A 76 9.11 -5.53 14.22
N PRO A 77 10.33 -5.49 14.79
CA PRO A 77 10.73 -4.43 15.72
C PRO A 77 11.10 -3.12 15.01
N ILE A 78 10.13 -2.21 14.91
CA ILE A 78 10.28 -0.90 14.25
C ILE A 78 11.37 -0.03 14.88
N LYS A 79 11.57 -0.06 16.20
CA LYS A 79 12.56 0.79 16.91
C LYS A 79 14.02 0.55 16.45
N SER A 80 14.29 -0.58 15.80
CA SER A 80 15.60 -0.94 15.26
C SER A 80 15.73 -0.78 13.74
N SER A 81 14.73 -0.20 13.05
CA SER A 81 14.65 -0.17 11.58
C SER A 81 15.90 0.37 10.87
N LYS A 82 16.68 1.25 11.51
CA LYS A 82 17.91 1.81 10.95
C LYS A 82 19.11 0.85 10.93
N LYS A 83 19.02 -0.33 11.56
CA LYS A 83 20.08 -1.36 11.59
C LYS A 83 19.77 -2.58 10.72
N HIS A 84 18.62 -2.56 10.05
CA HIS A 84 18.04 -3.73 9.43
C HIS A 84 17.92 -3.55 7.92
N SER A 85 18.67 -4.33 7.15
CA SER A 85 18.53 -4.38 5.70
C SER A 85 17.21 -5.06 5.32
N ILE A 86 16.44 -4.44 4.42
CA ILE A 86 15.15 -4.95 3.93
C ILE A 86 15.26 -5.11 2.43
N LEU A 87 14.81 -6.24 1.89
CA LEU A 87 14.66 -6.42 0.45
C LEU A 87 13.21 -6.26 0.04
N TYR A 88 12.94 -5.38 -0.90
CA TYR A 88 11.64 -5.18 -1.52
C TYR A 88 11.68 -5.64 -2.99
N ILE A 89 10.92 -6.68 -3.32
CA ILE A 89 10.79 -7.22 -4.67
C ILE A 89 9.68 -6.47 -5.39
N SER A 90 10.05 -5.60 -6.34
CA SER A 90 9.15 -4.80 -7.19
C SER A 90 9.15 -5.35 -8.63
N HIS A 91 8.32 -4.78 -9.49
CA HIS A 91 8.31 -5.01 -10.94
C HIS A 91 8.21 -3.69 -11.72
N GLU A 92 8.42 -3.76 -13.04
CA GLU A 92 8.56 -2.59 -13.92
C GLU A 92 7.21 -1.92 -14.22
N GLU A 93 6.13 -2.69 -14.29
CA GLU A 93 4.78 -2.16 -14.55
C GLU A 93 4.25 -1.29 -13.40
N CYS A 94 3.43 -0.30 -13.74
CA CYS A 94 2.72 0.50 -12.75
C CYS A 94 1.72 -0.38 -11.99
N ASP A 95 1.77 -0.31 -10.67
CA ASP A 95 0.87 -1.06 -9.78
C ASP A 95 0.63 -0.20 -8.55
N TYR A 96 -0.64 0.13 -8.32
CA TYR A 96 -1.05 1.01 -7.24
C TYR A 96 -0.63 0.46 -5.89
N MET A 97 -0.86 -0.82 -5.58
CA MET A 97 -0.53 -1.36 -4.25
C MET A 97 0.99 -1.40 -4.06
N LYS A 98 1.72 -1.91 -5.06
CA LYS A 98 3.18 -2.00 -5.04
C LYS A 98 3.83 -0.64 -4.79
N GLU A 99 3.36 0.41 -5.46
CA GLU A 99 3.91 1.76 -5.32
C GLU A 99 3.62 2.38 -3.96
N PHE A 100 2.41 2.15 -3.43
CA PHE A 100 2.00 2.68 -2.14
C PHE A 100 2.83 2.05 -1.02
N MET A 101 3.05 0.75 -1.12
CA MET A 101 3.88 -0.02 -0.20
C MET A 101 5.35 0.38 -0.31
N LEU A 102 5.91 0.41 -1.53
CA LEU A 102 7.29 0.84 -1.74
C LEU A 102 7.54 2.23 -1.16
N HIS A 103 6.64 3.20 -1.38
CA HIS A 103 6.77 4.51 -0.78
C HIS A 103 6.82 4.44 0.75
N GLY A 104 5.90 3.70 1.39
CA GLY A 104 5.87 3.55 2.85
C GLY A 104 7.14 2.90 3.40
N PHE A 105 7.61 1.83 2.76
CA PHE A 105 8.84 1.13 3.15
C PHE A 105 10.06 2.04 2.99
N THR A 106 10.17 2.79 1.89
CA THR A 106 11.29 3.73 1.68
C THR A 106 11.34 4.80 2.77
N ARG A 107 10.17 5.31 3.19
CA ARG A 107 10.07 6.34 4.24
C ARG A 107 10.45 5.81 5.64
N ILE A 108 10.32 4.52 5.91
CA ILE A 108 10.61 3.92 7.22
C ILE A 108 12.06 3.43 7.31
N PHE A 109 12.56 2.81 6.24
CA PHE A 109 13.86 2.12 6.25
C PHE A 109 14.98 2.91 5.56
N GLU A 110 14.63 3.92 4.75
CA GLU A 110 15.58 4.84 4.11
C GLU A 110 16.71 4.08 3.38
N GLU A 111 17.97 4.31 3.75
CA GLU A 111 19.14 3.66 3.15
C GLU A 111 19.12 2.13 3.24
N ASN A 112 18.43 1.58 4.24
CA ASN A 112 18.44 0.14 4.47
C ASN A 112 17.40 -0.62 3.63
N LEU A 113 16.58 0.08 2.85
CA LEU A 113 15.68 -0.57 1.89
C LEU A 113 16.39 -0.79 0.57
N TYR A 114 16.55 -2.05 0.18
CA TYR A 114 17.03 -2.49 -1.13
C TYR A 114 15.85 -2.89 -2.00
N VAL A 115 15.81 -2.43 -3.25
CA VAL A 115 14.65 -2.63 -4.12
C VAL A 115 15.04 -3.39 -5.38
N PHE A 116 14.52 -4.58 -5.60
CA PHE A 116 14.65 -5.22 -6.91
C PHE A 116 13.71 -4.56 -7.92
N LYS A 117 14.23 -4.06 -9.04
CA LYS A 117 13.49 -3.32 -10.08
C LYS A 117 12.75 -2.07 -9.52
N PRO A 118 13.48 -1.07 -9.02
CA PRO A 118 12.87 0.16 -8.55
C PRO A 118 12.21 0.94 -9.71
N PRO A 119 10.94 1.35 -9.60
CA PRO A 119 10.26 2.10 -10.64
C PRO A 119 10.83 3.50 -10.79
N LYS A 120 11.50 3.80 -11.91
CA LYS A 120 12.19 5.09 -12.16
C LYS A 120 11.28 6.30 -11.91
N TYR A 121 10.02 6.24 -12.31
CA TYR A 121 9.07 7.35 -12.23
C TYR A 121 8.77 7.79 -10.78
N MET A 122 8.93 6.91 -9.78
CA MET A 122 8.78 7.30 -8.37
C MET A 122 9.95 8.18 -7.90
N TYR A 123 11.14 8.02 -8.45
CA TYR A 123 12.36 8.70 -8.01
C TYR A 123 12.78 9.86 -8.91
N LYS A 124 12.58 9.70 -10.22
CA LYS A 124 12.99 10.63 -11.27
C LYS A 124 11.75 11.00 -12.09
N TYR A 125 10.96 11.91 -11.54
CA TYR A 125 9.83 12.49 -12.25
C TYR A 125 10.31 13.72 -13.04
N PRO A 126 10.11 13.79 -14.38
CA PRO A 126 10.46 14.98 -15.13
C PRO A 126 9.47 16.08 -14.77
N THR A 127 9.91 17.11 -14.07
CA THR A 127 9.08 18.30 -13.79
C THR A 127 8.67 19.03 -15.07
N SER A 128 9.39 18.85 -16.17
CA SER A 128 8.99 19.33 -17.50
C SER A 128 7.81 18.58 -18.12
N LYS A 129 7.41 17.43 -17.55
CA LYS A 129 6.17 16.72 -17.88
C LYS A 129 5.04 17.07 -16.90
N MET A 130 5.26 18.04 -16.01
CA MET A 130 4.15 18.70 -15.31
C MET A 130 3.32 19.44 -16.32
N TRP A 131 2.00 19.34 -16.16
CA TRP A 131 1.11 20.17 -16.93
C TRP A 131 1.49 21.63 -16.80
N ASN A 132 1.62 22.30 -17.93
CA ASN A 132 1.70 23.75 -17.95
C ASN A 132 0.36 24.35 -17.48
N GLN A 133 0.31 25.67 -17.28
CA GLN A 133 -0.91 26.33 -16.78
C GLN A 133 -2.14 26.09 -17.67
N GLU A 134 -1.94 25.92 -18.98
CA GLU A 134 -2.99 25.71 -19.96
C GLU A 134 -3.52 24.26 -19.94
N GLU A 135 -2.62 23.27 -19.90
CA GLU A 135 -2.96 21.85 -19.69
C GLU A 135 -3.68 21.65 -18.35
N THR A 136 -3.25 22.35 -17.30
CA THR A 136 -3.92 22.37 -16.00
C THR A 136 -5.33 22.93 -16.10
N LYS A 137 -5.51 24.09 -16.75
CA LYS A 137 -6.84 24.70 -16.97
C LYS A 137 -7.76 23.78 -17.80
N ASN A 138 -7.23 23.12 -18.83
CA ASN A 138 -8.00 22.21 -19.67
C ASN A 138 -8.35 20.90 -18.95
N TYR A 139 -7.49 20.37 -18.09
CA TYR A 139 -7.81 19.23 -17.24
C TYR A 139 -9.00 19.53 -16.31
N PHE A 140 -9.00 20.69 -15.64
CA PHE A 140 -10.11 21.09 -14.77
C PHE A 140 -11.43 21.34 -15.51
N LYS A 141 -11.41 21.49 -16.84
CA LYS A 141 -12.64 21.53 -17.67
C LYS A 141 -13.22 20.13 -17.94
N GLN A 142 -12.41 19.06 -17.88
CA GLN A 142 -12.83 17.70 -18.26
C GLN A 142 -13.47 16.90 -17.11
N ALA A 143 -13.74 17.50 -15.94
CA ALA A 143 -14.41 16.87 -14.79
C ALA A 143 -13.81 15.52 -14.34
N LEU A 144 -12.55 15.23 -14.68
CA LEU A 144 -11.82 14.06 -14.18
C LEU A 144 -11.13 14.44 -12.87
N TYR A 145 -11.55 13.80 -11.78
CA TYR A 145 -10.95 13.99 -10.46
C TYR A 145 -9.76 13.04 -10.27
N GLY A 146 -8.56 13.61 -10.14
CA GLY A 146 -7.45 12.98 -9.44
C GLY A 146 -6.08 13.16 -10.10
N PHE A 147 -5.19 13.90 -9.43
CA PHE A 147 -3.77 13.59 -9.53
C PHE A 147 -3.52 12.30 -8.74
N GLY A 148 -3.76 11.13 -9.36
CA GLY A 148 -3.18 9.89 -8.86
C GLY A 148 -1.69 10.09 -8.57
N TYR A 149 -1.15 9.53 -7.48
CA TYR A 149 0.23 9.74 -7.01
C TYR A 149 0.76 11.18 -7.22
N GLY A 150 0.10 12.18 -6.62
CA GLY A 150 0.60 13.55 -6.66
C GLY A 150 2.03 13.67 -6.08
N TYR A 151 2.70 14.79 -6.40
CA TYR A 151 4.06 15.19 -5.95
C TYR A 151 4.44 14.82 -4.51
N LYS A 152 3.45 14.79 -3.61
CA LYS A 152 3.59 14.41 -2.19
C LYS A 152 4.06 12.98 -1.94
N LEU A 153 3.92 12.07 -2.91
CA LEU A 153 4.37 10.67 -2.81
C LEU A 153 5.56 10.37 -3.74
N SER A 154 6.24 11.40 -4.26
CA SER A 154 7.50 11.20 -4.98
C SER A 154 8.64 10.83 -4.01
N LEU A 155 9.52 9.94 -4.46
CA LEU A 155 10.75 9.54 -3.77
C LEU A 155 11.97 10.30 -4.29
N LYS A 156 11.78 11.56 -4.76
CA LYS A 156 12.85 12.38 -5.34
C LYS A 156 14.07 12.54 -4.42
N ASN A 157 13.84 12.64 -3.11
CA ASN A 157 14.89 12.76 -2.11
C ASN A 157 15.69 11.45 -1.89
N TYR A 158 15.26 10.35 -2.53
CA TYR A 158 15.88 9.02 -2.45
C TYR A 158 16.40 8.56 -3.82
N VAL A 159 16.67 9.48 -4.76
CA VAL A 159 17.16 9.15 -6.11
C VAL A 159 18.43 8.28 -6.10
N ARG A 160 19.28 8.42 -5.07
CA ARG A 160 20.45 7.57 -4.86
C ARG A 160 20.11 6.09 -4.68
N LEU A 161 18.98 5.76 -4.05
CA LEU A 161 18.53 4.37 -3.87
C LEU A 161 18.16 3.77 -5.23
N TYR A 162 17.48 4.54 -6.08
CA TYR A 162 17.22 4.11 -7.46
C TYR A 162 18.52 3.86 -8.22
N GLU A 163 19.53 4.73 -8.09
CA GLU A 163 20.81 4.52 -8.79
C GLU A 163 21.58 3.30 -8.28
N ARG A 164 21.53 3.04 -6.98
CA ARG A 164 22.11 1.83 -6.36
C ARG A 164 21.42 0.56 -6.85
N ASP A 165 20.09 0.58 -6.91
CA ASP A 165 19.28 -0.62 -7.05
C ASP A 165 18.71 -0.83 -8.47
N LYS A 166 18.96 0.09 -9.40
CA LYS A 166 18.48 -0.02 -10.79
C LYS A 166 18.86 -1.37 -11.39
N LYS A 167 17.96 -1.90 -12.22
CA LYS A 167 18.09 -3.23 -12.81
C LYS A 167 19.37 -3.34 -13.63
N ASN A 168 20.21 -4.29 -13.26
CA ASN A 168 21.31 -4.82 -14.05
C ASN A 168 21.63 -6.24 -13.53
N LEU A 169 22.34 -7.04 -14.34
CA LEU A 169 22.67 -8.43 -14.00
C LEU A 169 23.47 -8.56 -12.70
N HIS A 170 24.35 -7.59 -12.43
CA HIS A 170 25.18 -7.56 -11.24
C HIS A 170 24.34 -7.41 -9.96
N ASN A 171 23.33 -6.54 -9.97
CA ASN A 171 22.43 -6.31 -8.83
C ASN A 171 21.59 -7.57 -8.52
N GLU A 172 21.11 -8.27 -9.54
CA GLU A 172 20.40 -9.54 -9.37
C GLU A 172 21.27 -10.59 -8.67
N THR A 173 22.53 -10.72 -9.09
CA THR A 173 23.51 -11.63 -8.47
C THR A 173 23.78 -11.25 -7.00
N ILE A 174 23.94 -9.95 -6.70
CA ILE A 174 24.12 -9.45 -5.34
C ILE A 174 22.90 -9.82 -4.47
N ILE A 175 21.69 -9.62 -4.99
CA ILE A 175 20.46 -9.94 -4.27
C ILE A 175 20.40 -11.44 -3.97
N GLU A 176 20.68 -12.32 -4.93
CA GLU A 176 20.69 -13.77 -4.69
C GLU A 176 21.70 -14.17 -3.62
N ASN A 177 22.92 -13.62 -3.69
CA ASN A 177 23.97 -13.90 -2.71
C ASN A 177 23.57 -13.40 -1.31
N ASN A 178 22.98 -12.21 -1.21
CA ASN A 178 22.48 -11.66 0.05
C ASN A 178 21.29 -12.46 0.61
N ILE A 179 20.43 -13.03 -0.24
CA ILE A 179 19.37 -13.94 0.21
C ILE A 179 20.00 -15.22 0.78
N LYS A 180 20.93 -15.86 0.06
CA LYS A 180 21.62 -17.08 0.52
C LYS A 180 22.36 -16.86 1.84
N ALA A 181 23.04 -15.71 1.97
CA ALA A 181 23.78 -15.32 3.17
C ALA A 181 22.90 -14.79 4.31
N ARG A 182 21.56 -14.68 4.11
CA ARG A 182 20.61 -14.13 5.10
C ARG A 182 20.91 -12.68 5.53
N ASN A 183 21.40 -11.86 4.61
CA ASN A 183 21.78 -10.47 4.87
C ASN A 183 20.59 -9.52 5.02
N TYR A 184 19.38 -9.93 4.65
CA TYR A 184 18.17 -9.16 4.87
C TYR A 184 17.50 -9.62 6.17
N SER A 185 16.92 -8.69 6.91
CA SER A 185 16.14 -8.98 8.11
C SER A 185 14.65 -9.20 7.80
N LEU A 186 14.22 -8.87 6.58
CA LEU A 186 12.86 -8.99 6.06
C LEU A 186 12.91 -8.96 4.53
N ILE A 187 12.13 -9.82 3.89
CA ILE A 187 11.91 -9.82 2.45
C ILE A 187 10.43 -9.55 2.17
N VAL A 188 10.17 -8.55 1.33
CA VAL A 188 8.83 -8.07 1.00
C VAL A 188 8.61 -8.26 -0.50
N PHE A 189 7.61 -9.06 -0.87
CA PHE A 189 7.15 -9.18 -2.25
C PHE A 189 6.05 -8.15 -2.48
N GLY A 190 6.38 -7.06 -3.19
CA GLY A 190 5.47 -5.93 -3.40
C GLY A 190 4.26 -6.25 -4.29
N SER A 191 4.35 -7.31 -5.08
CA SER A 191 3.24 -7.94 -5.80
C SER A 191 3.63 -9.40 -6.07
N ILE A 192 3.26 -10.31 -5.16
CA ILE A 192 3.71 -11.72 -5.24
C ILE A 192 3.18 -12.43 -6.48
N ILE A 193 1.99 -12.06 -6.96
CA ILE A 193 1.37 -12.63 -8.15
C ILE A 193 2.08 -12.17 -9.43
N ARG A 194 2.41 -10.88 -9.54
CA ARG A 194 3.07 -10.34 -10.75
C ARG A 194 4.57 -10.57 -10.77
N ASN A 195 5.22 -10.66 -9.61
CA ASN A 195 6.65 -10.94 -9.54
C ASN A 195 7.04 -11.72 -8.28
N ASN A 196 7.21 -13.02 -8.48
CA ASN A 196 7.72 -13.97 -7.49
C ASN A 196 9.22 -14.28 -7.68
N LYS A 197 9.98 -13.42 -8.39
CA LYS A 197 11.42 -13.60 -8.55
C LYS A 197 12.09 -13.73 -7.17
N PHE A 198 12.97 -14.73 -7.05
CA PHE A 198 13.61 -15.15 -5.81
C PHE A 198 12.71 -15.81 -4.76
N PHE A 199 11.41 -16.04 -5.01
CA PHE A 199 10.53 -16.67 -4.03
C PHE A 199 11.04 -18.07 -3.63
N SER A 200 11.31 -18.95 -4.60
CA SER A 200 11.84 -20.29 -4.33
C SER A 200 13.20 -20.29 -3.62
N LEU A 201 13.99 -19.24 -3.81
CA LEU A 201 15.26 -19.06 -3.09
C LEU A 201 14.99 -18.57 -1.66
N THR A 202 14.08 -17.61 -1.51
CA THR A 202 13.70 -17.00 -0.23
C THR A 202 13.17 -18.05 0.73
N ILE A 203 12.22 -18.89 0.31
CA ILE A 203 11.63 -19.92 1.18
C ILE A 203 12.62 -21.01 1.63
N LYS A 204 13.74 -21.19 0.92
CA LYS A 204 14.81 -22.11 1.33
C LYS A 204 15.67 -21.54 2.45
N HIS A 205 15.79 -20.21 2.53
CA HIS A 205 16.73 -19.55 3.42
C HIS A 205 16.06 -18.76 4.55
N TYR A 206 14.81 -18.36 4.42
CA TYR A 206 14.11 -17.51 5.37
C TYR A 206 12.92 -18.22 6.01
N GLU A 207 12.73 -17.96 7.30
CA GLU A 207 11.55 -18.34 8.06
C GLU A 207 10.33 -17.50 7.65
N ARG A 208 9.13 -18.06 7.85
CA ARG A 208 7.85 -17.43 7.47
C ARG A 208 7.65 -16.02 8.05
N SER A 209 8.11 -15.78 9.28
CA SER A 209 8.00 -14.49 9.96
C SER A 209 8.83 -13.37 9.30
N ARG A 210 9.73 -13.73 8.38
CA ARG A 210 10.62 -12.80 7.64
C ARG A 210 10.18 -12.56 6.22
N ILE A 211 9.03 -13.07 5.82
CA ILE A 211 8.52 -13.01 4.45
C ILE A 211 7.14 -12.32 4.48
N VAL A 212 7.05 -11.17 3.80
CA VAL A 212 5.80 -10.44 3.59
C VAL A 212 5.41 -10.56 2.13
N LEU A 213 4.14 -10.90 1.90
CA LEU A 213 3.59 -11.15 0.58
C LEU A 213 2.43 -10.18 0.36
N ILE A 214 2.58 -9.27 -0.60
CA ILE A 214 1.57 -8.26 -0.91
C ILE A 214 0.85 -8.69 -2.18
N ASP A 215 -0.47 -8.71 -2.12
CA ASP A 215 -1.34 -9.02 -3.24
C ASP A 215 -2.38 -7.91 -3.44
N GLY A 216 -2.20 -7.20 -4.55
CA GLY A 216 -3.10 -6.14 -5.02
C GLY A 216 -4.12 -6.62 -6.05
N GLU A 217 -4.14 -7.91 -6.41
CA GLU A 217 -4.97 -8.45 -7.49
C GLU A 217 -6.40 -8.73 -7.03
N ASN A 218 -7.34 -8.41 -7.93
CA ASN A 218 -8.76 -8.73 -7.74
C ASN A 218 -9.11 -10.15 -8.23
N ASP A 219 -8.13 -10.89 -8.77
CA ASP A 219 -8.37 -12.25 -9.24
C ASP A 219 -8.37 -13.25 -8.08
N LEU A 220 -9.58 -13.51 -7.59
CA LEU A 220 -9.90 -14.43 -6.49
C LEU A 220 -9.45 -15.88 -6.74
N LYS A 221 -9.18 -16.27 -7.99
CA LYS A 221 -8.92 -17.68 -8.37
C LYS A 221 -7.45 -17.99 -8.62
N HIS A 222 -6.54 -17.09 -8.26
CA HIS A 222 -5.12 -17.39 -8.44
C HIS A 222 -4.72 -18.57 -7.54
N LYS A 223 -4.53 -19.73 -8.18
CA LYS A 223 -4.36 -21.04 -7.51
C LYS A 223 -3.21 -21.07 -6.51
N ASP A 224 -2.22 -20.23 -6.73
CA ASP A 224 -1.01 -20.20 -5.91
C ASP A 224 -1.15 -19.40 -4.60
N ARG A 225 -2.26 -18.68 -4.36
CA ARG A 225 -2.44 -17.86 -3.14
C ARG A 225 -2.30 -18.67 -1.86
N SER A 226 -2.98 -19.81 -1.81
CA SER A 226 -2.95 -20.72 -0.66
C SER A 226 -1.55 -21.29 -0.44
N GLU A 227 -0.80 -21.53 -1.51
CA GLU A 227 0.58 -22.00 -1.43
C GLU A 227 1.51 -20.90 -0.90
N TYR A 228 1.45 -19.69 -1.48
CA TYR A 228 2.23 -18.55 -1.02
C TYR A 228 1.97 -18.22 0.46
N ALA A 229 0.71 -18.28 0.90
CA ALA A 229 0.33 -18.01 2.27
C ALA A 229 0.96 -18.97 3.30
N LYS A 230 1.42 -20.17 2.90
CA LYS A 230 2.14 -21.10 3.80
C LYS A 230 3.52 -20.58 4.20
N TRP A 231 4.14 -19.78 3.34
CA TRP A 231 5.55 -19.40 3.44
C TRP A 231 5.78 -17.96 3.91
N GLY A 232 4.75 -17.13 3.99
CA GLY A 232 4.86 -15.75 4.46
C GLY A 232 3.62 -15.26 5.21
N THR A 233 3.66 -14.00 5.64
CA THR A 233 2.44 -13.29 6.04
C THR A 233 1.85 -12.59 4.82
N TYR A 234 0.60 -12.93 4.52
CA TYR A 234 -0.08 -12.53 3.29
C TYR A 234 -0.99 -11.32 3.55
N PHE A 235 -0.85 -10.27 2.75
CA PHE A 235 -1.68 -9.06 2.81
C PHE A 235 -2.39 -8.88 1.47
N LEU A 236 -3.72 -8.99 1.51
CA LEU A 236 -4.59 -8.91 0.35
C LEU A 236 -5.37 -7.58 0.36
N ARG A 237 -5.50 -6.94 -0.81
CA ARG A 237 -6.28 -5.69 -0.95
C ARG A 237 -7.77 -5.88 -0.67
N GLU A 238 -8.35 -6.94 -1.22
CA GLU A 238 -9.79 -7.18 -1.22
C GLU A 238 -10.07 -8.61 -0.74
N ILE A 239 -10.90 -8.73 0.29
CA ILE A 239 -11.41 -10.02 0.76
C ILE A 239 -12.78 -10.20 0.10
N PRO A 240 -13.07 -11.35 -0.54
CA PRO A 240 -14.37 -11.58 -1.17
C PRO A 240 -15.49 -11.58 -0.13
N ASP A 241 -16.69 -11.15 -0.54
CA ASP A 241 -17.88 -11.11 0.33
C ASP A 241 -18.28 -12.51 0.85
N ASN A 242 -17.90 -13.59 0.16
CA ASN A 242 -18.25 -14.98 0.49
C ASN A 242 -17.09 -15.71 1.20
N CYS A 243 -16.60 -15.15 2.30
CA CYS A 243 -15.40 -15.61 2.98
C CYS A 243 -15.54 -16.97 3.72
N ASP A 244 -16.71 -17.62 3.66
CA ASP A 244 -17.00 -18.92 4.28
C ASP A 244 -16.25 -20.11 3.64
N THR A 245 -15.50 -19.90 2.57
CA THR A 245 -14.93 -20.98 1.74
C THR A 245 -13.40 -21.12 1.76
N PHE A 246 -12.68 -20.29 2.50
CA PHE A 246 -11.20 -20.27 2.44
C PHE A 246 -10.48 -20.23 3.80
N MET A 247 -11.14 -20.58 4.91
CA MET A 247 -10.48 -20.85 6.20
C MET A 247 -10.42 -22.34 6.50
#